data_AF-A0A1F5UKU1-F1
#
_entry.id   AF-A0A1F5UKU1-F1
#
_cell.length_a   1.000
_cell.length_b   1.000
_cell.length_c   1.000
_cell.angle_alpha   90.00
_cell.angle_beta   90.00
_cell.angle_gamma   90.00
#
_symmetry.space_group_name_H-M   'P 1'
#
loop_
_entity.id
_entity.type
_entity.pdbx_description
1 polymer ?
#
loop_
_entity_poly.entity_id
_entity_poly.type
_entity_poly.pdbx_seq_one_letter_code
_entity_poly.pdbx_strand_id
1 'polypeptide(L)'
;MGEKEEIYKRVVKKVYIIREQEVMLDVDLAGFFGVEIGEFRRTVTRNKRCFDGEDILFRLTESEYQSIYRKKTKYLPFAFTELGMTLLTSVLKSPLAIKLNKMIIREVVSKIGIF
;
A
#
# COMPACT_ATOMS: atom_id res chain seq x y z
N MET A 1 6.69 -6.72 21.79
CA MET A 1 6.91 -7.82 20.82
C MET A 1 5.61 -8.23 20.10
N GLY A 2 4.43 -8.24 20.75
CA GLY A 2 3.18 -8.72 20.12
C GLY A 2 2.51 -7.83 19.06
N GLU A 3 2.56 -6.49 19.19
CA GLU A 3 1.81 -5.61 18.26
C GLU A 3 2.42 -5.55 16.85
N LYS A 4 3.76 -5.59 16.74
CA LYS A 4 4.48 -5.63 15.46
C LYS A 4 4.17 -6.92 14.69
N GLU A 5 4.15 -8.04 15.42
CA GLU A 5 3.82 -9.38 14.90
C GLU A 5 2.40 -9.45 14.34
N GLU A 6 1.43 -8.82 15.01
CA GLU A 6 0.04 -8.82 14.57
C GLU A 6 -0.19 -7.93 13.35
N ILE A 7 0.45 -6.76 13.30
CA ILE A 7 0.47 -5.92 12.10
C ILE A 7 1.07 -6.71 10.93
N TYR A 8 2.21 -7.37 11.15
CA TYR A 8 2.88 -8.16 10.13
C TYR A 8 2.00 -9.29 9.59
N LYS A 9 1.33 -10.04 10.47
CA LYS A 9 0.38 -11.10 10.09
C LYS A 9 -0.81 -10.59 9.28
N ARG A 10 -1.26 -9.36 9.51
CA ARG A 10 -2.36 -8.75 8.73
C ARG A 10 -1.88 -8.28 7.35
N VAL A 11 -0.67 -7.71 7.27
CA VAL A 11 -0.02 -7.26 6.03
C VAL A 11 0.28 -8.44 5.11
N VAL A 12 0.98 -9.46 5.60
CA VAL A 12 1.47 -10.59 4.77
C VAL A 12 0.34 -11.37 4.10
N LYS A 13 -0.87 -11.41 4.69
CA LYS A 13 -2.02 -12.14 4.10
C LYS A 13 -2.57 -11.56 2.80
N LYS A 14 -2.13 -10.36 2.40
CA LYS A 14 -2.70 -9.61 1.26
C LYS A 14 -1.65 -9.10 0.26
N VAL A 15 -0.47 -9.74 0.24
CA VAL A 15 0.56 -9.50 -0.78
C VAL A 15 0.32 -10.42 -1.96
N TYR A 16 0.34 -9.85 -3.17
CA TYR A 16 0.18 -10.55 -4.44
C TYR A 16 1.43 -10.37 -5.28
N ILE A 17 1.78 -11.37 -6.10
CA ILE A 17 2.85 -11.24 -7.09
C ILE A 17 2.21 -10.92 -8.45
N ILE A 18 2.43 -9.71 -8.95
CA ILE A 18 1.92 -9.24 -10.24
C ILE A 18 3.06 -8.52 -10.96
N ARG A 19 3.28 -8.86 -12.24
CA ARG A 19 4.42 -8.34 -13.04
C ARG A 19 5.76 -8.49 -12.31
N GLU A 20 5.97 -9.63 -11.64
CA GLU A 20 7.18 -9.93 -10.85
C GLU A 20 7.40 -8.99 -9.65
N GLN A 21 6.39 -8.21 -9.26
CA GLN A 21 6.44 -7.30 -8.11
C GLN A 21 5.49 -7.76 -7.00
N GLU A 22 5.93 -7.61 -5.75
CA GLU A 22 5.07 -7.70 -4.58
C GLU A 22 4.16 -6.48 -4.50
N VAL A 23 2.85 -6.70 -4.55
CA VAL A 23 1.85 -5.63 -4.56
C VAL A 23 0.72 -5.86 -3.57
N MET A 24 0.16 -4.76 -3.07
CA MET A 24 -1.11 -4.74 -2.36
C MET A 24 -2.16 -3.93 -3.12
N LEU A 25 -3.41 -4.36 -3.04
CA LEU A 25 -4.50 -3.69 -3.73
C LEU A 25 -5.06 -2.54 -2.89
N ASP A 26 -5.56 -1.50 -3.56
CA ASP A 26 -6.15 -0.31 -2.92
C ASP A 26 -7.26 -0.66 -1.92
N VAL A 27 -8.10 -1.65 -2.23
CA VAL A 27 -9.16 -2.18 -1.35
C VAL A 27 -8.62 -2.79 -0.06
N ASP A 28 -7.52 -3.54 -0.15
CA ASP A 28 -6.92 -4.20 1.00
C ASP A 28 -6.15 -3.18 1.86
N LEU A 29 -5.45 -2.24 1.23
CA LEU A 29 -4.74 -1.16 1.92
C LEU A 29 -5.69 -0.21 2.64
N ALA A 30 -6.81 0.18 2.02
CA ALA A 30 -7.82 1.01 2.67
C ALA A 30 -8.35 0.34 3.95
N GLY A 31 -8.70 -0.95 3.88
CA GLY A 31 -9.13 -1.74 5.04
C GLY A 31 -8.03 -1.87 6.10
N PHE A 32 -6.78 -2.10 5.69
CA PHE A 32 -5.63 -2.19 6.59
C PHE A 32 -5.41 -0.90 7.38
N PHE A 33 -5.46 0.26 6.72
CA PHE A 33 -5.27 1.55 7.36
C PHE A 33 -6.52 2.07 8.09
N GLY A 34 -7.64 1.35 8.03
CA GLY A 34 -8.91 1.77 8.62
C GLY A 34 -9.51 3.00 7.94
N VAL A 35 -9.28 3.17 6.64
CA VAL A 35 -9.73 4.32 5.84
C VAL A 35 -10.77 3.86 4.83
N GLU A 36 -11.78 4.70 4.58
CA GLU A 36 -12.78 4.45 3.56
C GLU A 36 -12.13 4.45 2.16
N ILE A 37 -12.49 3.50 1.29
CA ILE A 37 -11.86 3.38 -0.05
C ILE A 37 -11.97 4.65 -0.90
N GLY A 38 -13.08 5.39 -0.78
CA GLY A 38 -13.25 6.69 -1.42
C GLY A 38 -12.25 7.72 -0.90
N GLU A 39 -12.07 7.81 0.42
CA GLU A 39 -11.09 8.71 1.04
C GLU A 39 -9.64 8.33 0.69
N PHE A 40 -9.34 7.04 0.68
CA PHE A 40 -8.04 6.51 0.27
C PHE A 40 -7.69 6.97 -1.16
N ARG A 41 -8.60 6.71 -2.12
CA ARG A 41 -8.41 7.10 -3.52
C ARG A 41 -8.35 8.61 -3.70
N ARG A 42 -9.16 9.38 -2.95
CA ARG A 42 -9.08 10.85 -2.94
C ARG A 42 -7.72 11.34 -2.45
N THR A 43 -7.15 10.69 -1.43
CA THR A 43 -5.83 11.05 -0.88
C THR A 43 -4.72 10.79 -1.90
N VAL A 44 -4.71 9.62 -2.55
CA VAL A 44 -3.78 9.30 -3.64
C VAL A 44 -3.93 10.31 -4.79
N THR A 45 -5.17 10.62 -5.18
CA THR A 45 -5.48 11.57 -6.26
C THR A 45 -4.99 12.99 -5.95
N ARG A 46 -5.08 13.44 -4.69
CA ARG A 46 -4.56 14.75 -4.27
C ARG A 46 -3.04 14.81 -4.28
N ASN A 47 -2.38 13.67 -4.09
CA ASN A 47 -0.93 13.55 -4.02
C ASN A 47 -0.34 12.84 -5.24
N LYS A 48 -0.95 12.96 -6.43
CA LYS A 48 -0.51 12.26 -7.65
C LYS A 48 0.99 12.38 -7.95
N ARG A 49 1.58 13.53 -7.65
CA ARG A 49 3.04 13.77 -7.80
C ARG A 49 3.91 12.78 -7.02
N CYS A 50 3.41 12.23 -5.92
CA CYS A 50 4.08 11.19 -5.14
C CYS A 50 3.90 9.80 -5.74
N PHE A 51 3.05 9.65 -6.75
CA PHE A 51 2.46 8.41 -7.20
C PHE A 51 2.61 8.25 -8.73
N ASP A 52 3.61 8.92 -9.30
CA ASP A 52 3.92 8.89 -10.73
C ASP A 52 4.92 7.75 -11.02
N GLY A 53 4.53 6.77 -11.82
CA GLY A 53 5.37 5.63 -12.22
C GLY A 53 4.75 4.27 -11.94
N GLU A 54 4.92 3.32 -12.87
CA GLU A 54 4.40 1.94 -12.71
C GLU A 54 5.16 1.15 -11.63
N ASP A 55 6.37 1.58 -11.25
CA ASP A 55 7.14 1.07 -10.12
C ASP A 55 6.56 1.49 -8.76
N ILE A 56 5.61 2.43 -8.74
CA ILE A 56 4.92 2.90 -7.54
C ILE A 56 3.51 2.35 -7.47
N LEU A 57 2.73 2.56 -8.53
CA LEU A 57 1.38 2.02 -8.64
C LEU A 57 0.99 1.80 -10.10
N PHE A 58 0.12 0.82 -10.30
CA PHE A 58 -0.48 0.59 -11.61
C PHE A 58 -1.88 0.03 -11.44
N ARG A 59 -2.71 0.19 -12.47
CA ARG A 59 -4.03 -0.44 -12.51
C ARG A 59 -3.87 -1.88 -13.00
N LEU A 60 -4.48 -2.83 -12.32
CA LEU A 60 -4.53 -4.20 -12.81
C LEU A 60 -5.25 -4.28 -14.15
N THR A 61 -4.80 -5.17 -15.01
CA THR A 61 -5.55 -5.65 -16.18
C THR A 61 -6.61 -6.67 -15.75
N GLU A 62 -7.57 -6.93 -16.64
CA GLU A 62 -8.61 -7.93 -16.39
C GLU A 62 -8.03 -9.34 -16.19
N SER A 63 -6.97 -9.70 -16.92
CA SER A 63 -6.28 -10.98 -16.77
C SER A 63 -5.55 -11.08 -15.42
N GLU A 64 -4.86 -10.03 -14.99
CA GLU A 64 -4.20 -9.96 -13.68
C GLU A 64 -5.23 -10.02 -12.54
N TYR A 65 -6.37 -9.37 -12.68
CA TYR A 65 -7.42 -9.45 -11.67
C TYR A 65 -8.04 -10.86 -11.59
N GLN A 66 -8.28 -11.48 -12.74
CA GLN A 66 -8.81 -12.84 -12.82
C GLN A 66 -7.83 -13.89 -12.27
N SER A 67 -6.52 -13.69 -12.39
CA SER A 67 -5.54 -14.61 -11.80
C SER A 67 -5.63 -14.65 -10.27
N ILE A 68 -5.95 -13.50 -9.64
CA ILE A 68 -6.11 -13.37 -8.19
C ILE A 68 -7.48 -13.88 -7.73
N TYR A 69 -8.57 -13.33 -8.30
CA TYR A 69 -9.92 -13.52 -7.77
C TYR A 69 -10.79 -14.52 -8.55
N ARG A 70 -10.29 -15.05 -9.68
CA ARG A 70 -10.99 -16.00 -10.57
C ARG A 70 -12.40 -15.53 -10.97
N LYS A 71 -12.60 -14.21 -11.07
CA LYS A 71 -13.89 -13.59 -11.44
C LYS A 71 -13.65 -12.31 -12.21
N LYS A 72 -14.67 -11.90 -12.97
CA LYS A 72 -14.69 -10.59 -13.66
C LYS A 72 -15.14 -9.49 -12.73
N THR A 73 -14.65 -8.28 -12.95
CA THR A 73 -15.07 -7.08 -12.23
C THR A 73 -15.29 -5.92 -13.19
N LYS A 74 -16.20 -5.01 -12.84
CA LYS A 74 -16.33 -3.72 -13.54
C LYS A 74 -15.25 -2.72 -13.12
N TYR A 75 -14.65 -2.92 -11.94
CA TYR A 75 -13.67 -2.02 -11.36
C TYR A 75 -12.38 -2.78 -11.07
N LEU A 76 -11.35 -2.48 -11.85
CA LEU A 76 -10.00 -3.00 -11.67
C LEU A 76 -9.29 -2.17 -10.59
N PRO A 77 -8.80 -2.80 -9.51
CA PRO A 77 -8.13 -2.09 -8.43
C PRO A 77 -6.78 -1.56 -8.88
N PHE A 78 -6.28 -0.56 -8.15
CA PHE A 78 -4.88 -0.19 -8.22
C PHE A 78 -4.05 -1.14 -7.37
N ALA A 79 -2.93 -1.60 -7.93
CA ALA A 79 -1.87 -2.32 -7.25
C ALA A 79 -0.79 -1.32 -6.83
N PHE A 80 -0.40 -1.36 -5.57
CA PHE A 80 0.67 -0.55 -4.98
C PHE A 80 1.86 -1.47 -4.70
N THR A 81 3.01 -1.10 -5.22
CA THR A 81 4.29 -1.78 -4.96
C THR A 81 4.80 -1.44 -3.56
N GLU A 82 5.94 -2.00 -3.16
CA GLU A 82 6.64 -1.61 -1.93
C GLU A 82 6.88 -0.10 -1.82
N LEU A 83 7.30 0.54 -2.91
CA LEU A 83 7.48 1.99 -2.98
C LEU A 83 6.15 2.72 -2.80
N GLY A 84 5.10 2.28 -3.50
CA GLY A 84 3.75 2.85 -3.36
C GLY A 84 3.20 2.73 -1.95
N MET A 85 3.39 1.59 -1.29
CA MET A 85 3.00 1.36 0.10
C MET A 85 3.77 2.26 1.06
N THR A 86 5.08 2.43 0.85
CA THR A 86 5.91 3.33 1.66
C THR A 86 5.41 4.77 1.53
N LEU A 87 5.16 5.23 0.31
CA LEU A 87 4.66 6.57 0.01
C LEU A 87 3.26 6.79 0.62
N LEU A 88 2.39 5.78 0.60
CA LEU A 88 1.07 5.84 1.23
C LEU A 88 1.13 6.19 2.71
N THR A 89 2.11 5.66 3.46
CA THR A 89 2.26 5.99 4.88
C THR A 89 2.59 7.47 5.13
N SER A 90 3.13 8.17 4.12
CA SER A 90 3.45 9.59 4.19
C SER A 90 2.26 10.51 3.92
N VAL A 91 1.30 10.07 3.11
CA VAL A 91 0.14 10.89 2.71
C VAL A 91 -1.13 10.57 3.49
N LEU A 92 -1.26 9.36 4.02
CA LEU A 92 -2.44 8.95 4.79
C LEU A 92 -2.39 9.53 6.21
N LYS A 93 -3.55 9.99 6.68
CA LYS A 93 -3.70 10.61 8.01
C LYS A 93 -4.25 9.66 9.08
N SER A 94 -4.42 8.37 8.76
CA SER A 94 -4.95 7.43 9.75
C SER A 94 -3.94 7.20 10.89
N PRO A 95 -4.41 6.91 12.12
CA PRO A 95 -3.52 6.68 13.26
C PRO A 95 -2.46 5.60 12.98
N LEU A 96 -2.84 4.52 12.28
CA LEU A 96 -1.93 3.45 11.89
C LEU A 96 -0.88 3.91 10.87
N ALA A 97 -1.29 4.67 9.84
CA ALA A 97 -0.37 5.20 8.83
C ALA A 97 0.68 6.13 9.46
N ILE A 98 0.25 7.04 10.33
CA ILE A 98 1.15 7.95 11.07
C ILE A 98 2.13 7.16 11.94
N LYS A 99 1.65 6.12 12.63
CA LYS A 99 2.50 5.26 13.46
C LYS A 99 3.54 4.52 12.62
N LEU A 100 3.14 3.89 11.52
CA LEU A 100 4.03 3.15 10.64
C LEU A 100 5.07 4.06 9.98
N ASN A 101 4.65 5.22 9.48
CA ASN A 101 5.55 6.22 8.92
C ASN A 101 6.65 6.63 9.91
N LYS A 102 6.27 6.98 11.15
CA LYS A 102 7.24 7.30 12.21
C LYS A 102 8.20 6.15 12.48
N MET A 103 7.73 4.90 12.45
CA MET A 103 8.58 3.72 12.63
C MET A 103 9.58 3.56 11.48
N ILE A 104 9.11 3.66 10.23
CA ILE A 104 9.95 3.53 9.03
C ILE A 104 11.01 4.64 9.01
N ILE A 105 10.62 5.91 9.19
CA ILE A 105 11.57 7.03 9.17
C ILE A 105 12.61 6.88 10.27
N ARG A 106 12.24 6.50 11.50
CA ARG A 106 13.20 6.30 12.60
C ARG A 106 14.20 5.19 12.29
N GLU A 107 13.73 4.08 11.74
CA GLU A 107 14.59 2.95 11.33
C GLU A 107 15.57 3.39 10.22
N VAL A 108 15.08 4.11 9.21
CA VAL A 108 15.90 4.61 8.10
C VAL A 108 16.94 5.61 8.60
N VAL A 109 16.54 6.61 9.39
CA VAL A 109 17.47 7.60 9.95
C VAL A 109 18.55 6.94 10.82
N SER A 110 18.17 5.97 11.65
CA SER A 110 19.12 5.22 12.48
C SER A 110 20.13 4.42 11.66
N LYS A 111 19.77 3.95 10.46
CA LYS A 111 20.66 3.17 9.59
C LYS A 111 21.60 4.02 8.75
N ILE A 112 21.15 5.22 8.34
CA ILE A 112 21.98 6.13 7.52
C ILE A 112 23.04 6.83 8.37
N GLY A 113 22.86 6.95 9.69
CA GLY A 113 23.88 7.47 10.61
C GLY A 113 24.11 8.98 10.47
N ILE A 114 23.07 9.75 10.12
CA ILE A 114 23.16 11.22 9.94
C ILE A 114 23.14 11.99 11.27
N PHE A 115 22.96 11.33 12.41
CA PHE A 115 23.22 11.86 13.75
C PHE A 115 23.68 10.73 14.68
#